data_AF-B8G800-F1
#
_entry.id   AF-B8G800-F1
#
_cell.length_a   1.000
_cell.length_b   1.000
_cell.length_c   1.000
_cell.angle_alpha   90.00
_cell.angle_beta   90.00
_cell.angle_gamma   90.00
#
_symmetry.space_group_name_H-M   'P 1'
#
loop_
_entity.id
_entity.type
_entity.pdbx_description
1 polymer ?
#
loop_
_entity_poly.entity_id
_entity_poly.type
_entity_poly.pdbx_seq_one_letter_code
_entity_poly.pdbx_strand_id
1 'polypeptide(L)'
;MNDTALLLIGHGTDDAAGIAEYHQLAALVQERFGLFVQPCFLELADPSIGQAIDACARAGYQRIVALPLLLGAAGHQKNDIPVALREARARWPELTIHYGAPLGVQYSLLKALGDRLAEAEAAAPPVPRAETALALIGRGSSDPDSNADVARMARLLWEGRGYARVMYGFYSITTPRVPETIDACIALGARRVIVIPYLLFTGRILQRIEQQVIAARQRYPDHDLVLTGHLGLHEGVIAAIEQRFHEAVQGQVTVNCDVCKYRRLFPGFTADFGRPQTSDHEHGLRGETPTNRLETILPPRYRGGRAVSAAPMTAAPLVYDETGQVAWDRVWGGDDPNNPFCELALAGGPPHRGTLLEPVDPATVHADPEGYARVITELARALTMVTDLPVKTDTAPGWIGLVCESEEMAIWLLRAIIVENVSVRRENRVLLLPAGPQFRLEAEIKNVVTAVAKTYHYWKEHIRQ
;
A
#
# COMPACT_ATOMS: atom_id res chain seq x y z
N MET A 1 -36.17 -6.16 -5.02
CA MET A 1 -34.94 -6.32 -4.22
C MET A 1 -34.20 -7.62 -4.55
N ASN A 2 -34.84 -8.66 -5.08
CA ASN A 2 -34.15 -9.91 -5.50
C ASN A 2 -33.07 -9.73 -6.60
N ASP A 3 -32.97 -8.54 -7.19
CA ASP A 3 -31.96 -8.13 -8.18
C ASP A 3 -30.79 -7.34 -7.57
N THR A 4 -30.83 -7.06 -6.26
CA THR A 4 -29.91 -6.17 -5.56
C THR A 4 -29.06 -6.93 -4.55
N ALA A 5 -27.74 -6.80 -4.64
CA ALA A 5 -26.78 -7.29 -3.65
C ALA A 5 -26.20 -6.12 -2.83
N LEU A 6 -25.94 -6.35 -1.54
CA LEU A 6 -25.15 -5.46 -0.69
C LEU A 6 -23.72 -5.96 -0.66
N LEU A 7 -22.80 -5.17 -1.20
CA LEU A 7 -21.38 -5.38 -1.06
C LEU A 7 -20.90 -4.67 0.21
N LEU A 8 -20.61 -5.43 1.26
CA LEU A 8 -20.05 -4.91 2.50
C LEU A 8 -18.53 -4.90 2.38
N ILE A 9 -17.91 -3.72 2.43
CA ILE A 9 -16.47 -3.55 2.16
C ILE A 9 -15.75 -3.31 3.49
N GLY A 10 -15.12 -4.36 4.01
CA GLY A 10 -14.19 -4.26 5.14
C GLY A 10 -12.83 -3.70 4.70
N HIS A 11 -12.08 -3.13 5.64
CA HIS A 11 -10.68 -2.77 5.38
C HIS A 11 -9.83 -4.03 5.19
N GLY A 12 -10.00 -5.00 6.10
CA GLY A 12 -9.32 -6.30 6.08
C GLY A 12 -8.28 -6.45 7.19
N THR A 13 -8.01 -7.69 7.55
CA THR A 13 -7.05 -8.04 8.61
C THR A 13 -6.51 -9.44 8.37
N ASP A 14 -5.32 -9.72 8.87
CA ASP A 14 -4.75 -11.07 8.95
C ASP A 14 -5.05 -11.76 10.30
N ASP A 15 -5.84 -11.11 11.16
CA ASP A 15 -6.32 -11.67 12.42
C ASP A 15 -7.59 -12.51 12.22
N ALA A 16 -7.50 -13.81 12.48
CA ALA A 16 -8.59 -14.75 12.26
C ALA A 16 -9.85 -14.43 13.09
N ALA A 17 -9.70 -13.89 14.30
CA ALA A 17 -10.83 -13.51 15.13
C ALA A 17 -11.55 -12.28 14.57
N GLY A 18 -10.79 -11.29 14.08
CA GLY A 18 -11.33 -10.13 13.37
C GLY A 18 -12.08 -10.51 12.09
N ILE A 19 -11.54 -11.45 11.29
CA ILE A 19 -12.22 -11.98 10.10
C ILE A 19 -13.53 -12.68 10.51
N ALA A 20 -13.51 -13.53 11.54
CA ALA A 20 -14.69 -14.24 12.00
C ALA A 20 -15.79 -13.28 12.50
N GLU A 21 -15.44 -12.27 13.30
CA GLU A 21 -16.40 -11.27 13.78
C GLU A 21 -16.99 -10.44 12.63
N TYR A 22 -16.17 -10.09 11.62
CA TYR A 22 -16.65 -9.41 10.42
C TYR A 22 -17.68 -10.25 9.65
N HIS A 23 -17.43 -11.55 9.44
CA HIS A 23 -18.40 -12.43 8.78
C HIS A 23 -19.67 -12.63 9.60
N GLN A 24 -19.57 -12.67 10.94
CA GLN A 24 -20.74 -12.69 11.81
C GLN A 24 -21.58 -11.43 11.65
N LEU A 25 -20.96 -10.24 11.58
CA LEU A 25 -21.66 -9.00 11.30
C LEU A 25 -22.35 -9.04 9.93
N ALA A 26 -21.66 -9.52 8.89
CA ALA A 26 -22.24 -9.63 7.55
C ALA A 26 -23.47 -10.56 7.52
N ALA A 27 -23.44 -11.66 8.29
CA ALA A 27 -24.58 -12.57 8.43
C ALA A 27 -25.77 -11.90 9.13
N LEU A 28 -25.53 -11.14 10.22
CA LEU A 28 -26.57 -10.38 10.92
C LEU A 28 -27.18 -9.29 10.03
N VAL A 29 -26.36 -8.60 9.24
CA VAL A 29 -26.83 -7.61 8.26
C VAL A 29 -27.68 -8.30 7.19
N GLN A 30 -27.26 -9.46 6.68
CA GLN A 30 -28.05 -10.22 5.71
C GLN A 30 -29.42 -10.61 6.25
N GLU A 31 -29.46 -11.13 7.48
CA GLU A 31 -30.71 -11.49 8.15
C GLU A 31 -31.62 -10.26 8.34
N ARG A 32 -31.06 -9.15 8.84
CA ARG A 32 -31.81 -7.91 9.10
C ARG A 32 -32.37 -7.27 7.83
N PHE A 33 -31.66 -7.35 6.71
CA PHE A 33 -32.03 -6.66 5.48
C PHE A 33 -32.84 -7.53 4.53
N GLY A 34 -32.82 -8.86 4.71
CA GLY A 34 -33.52 -9.80 3.84
C GLY A 34 -33.02 -9.78 2.39
N LEU A 35 -31.74 -9.43 2.17
CA LEU A 35 -31.09 -9.38 0.87
C LEU A 35 -29.68 -9.96 0.93
N PHE A 36 -29.16 -10.40 -0.21
CA PHE A 36 -27.84 -11.02 -0.27
C PHE A 36 -26.72 -10.05 0.07
N VAL A 37 -25.89 -10.41 1.05
CA VAL A 37 -24.72 -9.65 1.47
C VAL A 37 -23.46 -10.36 1.01
N GLN A 38 -22.69 -9.70 0.17
CA GLN A 38 -21.36 -10.15 -0.24
C GLN A 38 -20.30 -9.43 0.61
N PRO A 39 -19.69 -10.10 1.61
CA PRO A 39 -18.52 -9.55 2.29
C PRO A 39 -17.33 -9.51 1.33
N CYS A 40 -16.58 -8.42 1.37
CA CYS A 40 -15.29 -8.29 0.71
C CYS A 40 -14.34 -7.39 1.50
N PHE A 41 -13.09 -7.33 1.06
CA PHE A 41 -12.03 -6.57 1.73
C PHE A 41 -11.29 -5.66 0.75
N LEU A 42 -10.82 -4.53 1.27
CA LEU A 42 -9.90 -3.66 0.56
C LEU A 42 -8.51 -4.31 0.44
N GLU A 43 -8.01 -4.85 1.55
CA GLU A 43 -6.70 -5.49 1.64
C GLU A 43 -6.68 -6.67 2.62
N LEU A 44 -5.53 -7.36 2.70
CA LEU A 44 -5.17 -8.38 3.71
C LEU A 44 -5.99 -9.69 3.74
N ALA A 45 -7.24 -9.67 3.29
CA ALA A 45 -8.14 -10.81 3.24
C ALA A 45 -8.89 -10.85 1.90
N ASP A 46 -9.50 -12.00 1.62
CA ASP A 46 -10.26 -12.27 0.40
C ASP A 46 -11.74 -12.53 0.72
N PRO A 47 -12.67 -12.28 -0.22
CA PRO A 47 -12.42 -11.77 -1.57
C PRO A 47 -12.16 -10.26 -1.59
N SER A 48 -11.41 -9.81 -2.58
CA SER A 48 -11.29 -8.38 -2.89
C SER A 48 -12.59 -7.75 -3.37
N ILE A 49 -12.64 -6.41 -3.39
CA ILE A 49 -13.77 -5.64 -3.94
C ILE A 49 -14.10 -6.07 -5.38
N GLY A 50 -13.08 -6.15 -6.25
CA GLY A 50 -13.26 -6.53 -7.66
C GLY A 50 -13.83 -7.94 -7.83
N GLN A 51 -13.22 -8.92 -7.15
CA GLN A 51 -13.68 -10.32 -7.18
C GLN A 51 -15.11 -10.47 -6.68
N ALA A 52 -15.47 -9.74 -5.62
CA ALA A 52 -16.79 -9.78 -5.03
C ALA A 52 -17.86 -9.17 -5.95
N ILE A 53 -17.53 -8.08 -6.66
CA ILE A 53 -18.42 -7.50 -7.68
C ILE A 53 -18.59 -8.46 -8.85
N ASP A 54 -17.49 -9.04 -9.35
CA ASP A 54 -17.54 -10.02 -10.45
C ASP A 54 -18.38 -11.24 -10.09
N ALA A 55 -18.28 -11.74 -8.86
CA ALA A 55 -19.10 -12.84 -8.37
C ALA A 55 -20.59 -12.47 -8.35
N CYS A 56 -20.94 -11.28 -7.87
CA CYS A 56 -22.32 -10.79 -7.88
C CYS A 56 -22.87 -10.62 -9.31
N ALA A 57 -22.08 -10.05 -10.21
CA ALA A 57 -22.46 -9.85 -11.60
C ALA A 57 -22.71 -11.19 -12.31
N ARG A 58 -21.81 -12.17 -12.14
CA ARG A 58 -21.97 -13.53 -12.70
C ARG A 58 -23.14 -14.29 -12.10
N ALA A 59 -23.51 -14.00 -10.85
CA ALA A 59 -24.70 -14.57 -10.20
C ALA A 59 -26.02 -13.93 -10.69
N GLY A 60 -25.96 -12.91 -11.54
CA GLY A 60 -27.13 -12.28 -12.17
C GLY A 60 -27.72 -11.09 -11.40
N TYR A 61 -27.03 -10.57 -10.38
CA TYR A 61 -27.46 -9.32 -9.73
C TYR A 61 -27.31 -8.14 -10.69
N GLN A 62 -28.34 -7.29 -10.77
CA GLN A 62 -28.37 -6.12 -11.65
C GLN A 62 -28.02 -4.82 -10.91
N ARG A 63 -28.10 -4.83 -9.58
CA ARG A 63 -27.75 -3.71 -8.72
C ARG A 63 -26.82 -4.15 -7.60
N ILE A 64 -25.77 -3.36 -7.35
CA ILE A 64 -24.92 -3.47 -6.17
C ILE A 64 -25.00 -2.19 -5.37
N VAL A 65 -25.19 -2.32 -4.06
CA VAL A 65 -24.95 -1.24 -3.10
C VAL A 65 -23.62 -1.51 -2.42
N ALA A 66 -22.60 -0.73 -2.74
CA ALA A 66 -21.25 -0.84 -2.18
C ALA A 66 -21.12 0.05 -0.94
N LEU A 67 -21.07 -0.56 0.25
CA LEU A 67 -20.98 0.14 1.53
C LEU A 67 -19.62 -0.04 2.18
N PRO A 68 -18.83 1.04 2.32
CA PRO A 68 -17.58 1.01 3.05
C PRO A 68 -17.82 0.92 4.56
N LEU A 69 -17.36 -0.18 5.17
CA LEU A 69 -17.45 -0.39 6.60
C LEU A 69 -16.28 0.30 7.33
N LEU A 70 -16.25 1.62 7.23
CA LEU A 70 -15.21 2.50 7.76
C LEU A 70 -15.83 3.54 8.70
N LEU A 71 -15.20 3.79 9.85
CA LEU A 71 -15.69 4.76 10.85
C LEU A 71 -15.42 6.23 10.48
N GLY A 72 -14.59 6.51 9.47
CA GLY A 72 -14.23 7.86 9.06
C GLY A 72 -13.81 7.95 7.60
N ALA A 73 -13.89 9.16 7.04
CA ALA A 73 -13.61 9.47 5.64
C ALA A 73 -12.09 9.59 5.37
N ALA A 74 -11.43 8.47 5.08
CA ALA A 74 -9.99 8.41 4.80
C ALA A 74 -9.67 8.19 3.30
N GLY A 75 -8.38 8.12 2.96
CA GLY A 75 -7.88 7.81 1.61
C GLY A 75 -8.59 6.61 0.95
N HIS A 76 -8.81 5.53 1.70
CA HIS A 76 -9.55 4.35 1.26
C HIS A 76 -10.95 4.63 0.72
N GLN A 77 -11.69 5.52 1.38
CA GLN A 77 -13.03 5.90 0.94
C GLN A 77 -13.01 6.93 -0.19
N LYS A 78 -12.01 7.81 -0.21
CA LYS A 78 -11.91 8.93 -1.16
C LYS A 78 -11.24 8.54 -2.48
N ASN A 79 -10.40 7.50 -2.46
CA ASN A 79 -9.55 7.09 -3.59
C ASN A 79 -9.68 5.60 -3.90
N ASP A 80 -9.28 4.71 -2.98
CA ASP A 80 -9.08 3.29 -3.29
C ASP A 80 -10.39 2.59 -3.70
N ILE A 81 -11.45 2.70 -2.89
CA ILE A 81 -12.76 2.12 -3.24
C ILE A 81 -13.34 2.75 -4.53
N PRO A 82 -13.36 4.09 -4.70
CA PRO A 82 -13.78 4.70 -5.97
C PRO A 82 -13.02 4.21 -7.20
N VAL A 83 -11.72 3.91 -7.08
CA VAL A 83 -10.93 3.30 -8.18
C VAL A 83 -11.50 1.91 -8.51
N ALA A 84 -11.69 1.06 -7.51
CA ALA A 84 -12.26 -0.29 -7.68
C ALA A 84 -13.63 -0.27 -8.36
N LEU A 85 -14.50 0.63 -7.89
CA LEU A 85 -15.86 0.75 -8.43
C LEU A 85 -15.86 1.29 -9.86
N ARG A 86 -14.91 2.18 -10.21
CA ARG A 86 -14.76 2.67 -11.59
C ARG A 86 -14.31 1.56 -12.52
N GLU A 87 -13.35 0.73 -12.10
CA GLU A 87 -12.92 -0.42 -12.88
C GLU A 87 -14.05 -1.44 -13.06
N ALA A 88 -14.77 -1.76 -11.99
CA ALA A 88 -15.92 -2.65 -12.04
C ALA A 88 -17.03 -2.13 -12.98
N ARG A 89 -17.30 -0.83 -12.99
CA ARG A 89 -18.25 -0.20 -13.94
C ARG A 89 -17.80 -0.33 -15.39
N ALA A 90 -16.50 -0.27 -15.66
CA ALA A 90 -15.96 -0.48 -17.00
C ALA A 90 -16.08 -1.95 -17.43
N ARG A 91 -15.87 -2.90 -16.50
CA ARG A 91 -16.02 -4.35 -16.76
C ARG A 91 -17.50 -4.76 -16.94
N TRP A 92 -18.41 -4.17 -16.17
CA TRP A 92 -19.84 -4.51 -16.13
C TRP A 92 -20.73 -3.27 -16.39
N PRO A 93 -20.83 -2.81 -17.65
CA PRO A 93 -21.54 -1.56 -17.97
C PRO A 93 -23.05 -1.59 -17.66
N GLU A 94 -23.67 -2.77 -17.68
CA GLU A 94 -25.10 -2.96 -17.37
C GLU A 94 -25.37 -3.04 -15.85
N LEU A 95 -24.33 -3.14 -15.02
CA LEU A 95 -24.45 -3.26 -13.57
C LEU A 95 -24.59 -1.89 -12.91
N THR A 96 -25.71 -1.67 -12.23
CA THR A 96 -25.92 -0.43 -11.46
C THR A 96 -25.19 -0.52 -10.12
N ILE A 97 -24.15 0.29 -9.92
CA ILE A 97 -23.39 0.33 -8.66
C ILE A 97 -23.65 1.64 -7.91
N HIS A 98 -24.36 1.56 -6.78
CA HIS A 98 -24.52 2.63 -5.81
C HIS A 98 -23.36 2.61 -4.82
N TYR A 99 -22.69 3.75 -4.61
CA TYR A 99 -21.63 3.87 -3.61
C TYR A 99 -22.13 4.63 -2.39
N GLY A 100 -22.12 3.99 -1.22
CA GLY A 100 -22.53 4.62 0.03
C GLY A 100 -21.41 5.40 0.72
N ALA A 101 -21.81 6.28 1.64
CA ALA A 101 -20.89 6.96 2.54
C ALA A 101 -20.32 5.97 3.59
N PRO A 102 -19.14 6.27 4.18
CA PRO A 102 -18.64 5.52 5.34
C PRO A 102 -19.64 5.65 6.49
N LEU A 103 -19.55 4.77 7.48
CA LEU A 103 -20.40 4.88 8.66
C LEU A 103 -20.27 6.28 9.26
N GLY A 104 -19.04 6.78 9.42
CA GLY A 104 -18.78 8.13 9.90
C GLY A 104 -19.31 8.34 11.32
N VAL A 105 -19.76 9.57 11.61
CA VAL A 105 -20.41 9.90 12.88
C VAL A 105 -21.92 9.79 12.73
N GLN A 106 -22.53 8.83 13.43
CA GLN A 106 -23.98 8.60 13.45
C GLN A 106 -24.50 8.47 14.88
N TYR A 107 -25.79 8.79 15.07
CA TYR A 107 -26.48 8.63 16.36
C TYR A 107 -26.46 7.17 16.84
N SER A 108 -26.66 6.21 15.93
CA SER A 108 -26.65 4.79 16.22
C SER A 108 -25.30 4.30 16.77
N LEU A 109 -24.18 4.81 16.23
CA LEU A 109 -22.84 4.55 16.76
C LEU A 109 -22.58 5.28 18.09
N LEU A 110 -23.06 6.51 18.23
CA LEU A 110 -23.01 7.23 19.51
C LEU A 110 -23.76 6.49 20.62
N LYS A 111 -24.92 5.88 20.28
CA LYS A 111 -25.68 5.02 21.19
C LYS A 111 -24.85 3.79 21.56
N ALA A 112 -24.26 3.11 20.57
CA ALA A 112 -23.41 1.94 20.80
C ALA A 112 -22.25 2.24 21.76
N LEU A 113 -21.55 3.35 21.56
CA LEU A 113 -20.49 3.80 22.49
C LEU A 113 -21.04 4.12 23.88
N GLY A 114 -22.24 4.70 23.96
CA GLY A 114 -22.92 4.94 25.23
C GLY A 114 -23.26 3.65 25.98
N ASP A 115 -23.71 2.63 25.27
CA ASP A 115 -24.04 1.33 25.84
C ASP A 115 -22.75 0.64 26.33
N ARG A 116 -21.66 0.63 25.54
CA ARG A 116 -20.33 0.13 25.96
C ARG A 116 -19.77 0.84 27.17
N LEU A 117 -20.00 2.16 27.26
CA LEU A 117 -19.59 2.96 28.40
C LEU A 117 -20.37 2.58 29.67
N ALA A 118 -21.69 2.41 29.56
CA ALA A 118 -22.54 1.98 30.66
C ALA A 118 -22.19 0.56 31.15
N GLU A 119 -21.91 -0.36 30.22
CA GLU A 119 -21.42 -1.72 30.54
C GLU A 119 -20.13 -1.67 31.37
N ALA A 120 -19.17 -0.84 30.95
CA ALA A 120 -17.90 -0.69 31.65
C ALA A 120 -18.04 -0.02 33.02
N GLU A 121 -18.93 0.97 33.15
CA GLU A 121 -19.25 1.59 34.45
C GLU A 121 -19.93 0.60 35.41
N ALA A 122 -20.84 -0.24 34.90
CA ALA A 122 -21.53 -1.24 35.71
C ALA A 122 -20.60 -2.37 36.18
N ALA A 123 -19.57 -2.69 35.40
CA ALA A 123 -18.60 -3.73 35.73
C ALA A 123 -17.46 -3.26 36.68
N ALA A 124 -17.41 -1.97 37.01
CA ALA A 124 -16.36 -1.37 37.84
C ALA A 124 -16.93 -0.72 39.11
N PRO A 125 -16.13 -0.49 40.17
CA PRO A 125 -16.58 0.24 41.36
C PRO A 125 -17.16 1.61 41.02
N PRO A 126 -18.10 2.18 41.77
CA PRO A 126 -18.64 3.50 41.45
C PRO A 126 -17.60 4.61 41.66
N VAL A 127 -17.45 5.48 40.65
CA VAL A 127 -16.65 6.71 40.70
C VAL A 127 -17.52 7.83 40.15
N PRO A 128 -17.66 8.98 40.84
CA PRO A 128 -18.44 10.09 40.32
C PRO A 128 -17.98 10.47 38.90
N ARG A 129 -18.93 10.67 37.99
CA ARG A 129 -18.61 11.08 36.61
C ARG A 129 -17.85 12.41 36.58
N ALA A 130 -18.12 13.31 37.52
CA ALA A 130 -17.40 14.57 37.70
C ALA A 130 -15.90 14.41 38.03
N GLU A 131 -15.45 13.20 38.37
CA GLU A 131 -14.04 12.83 38.58
C GLU A 131 -13.51 11.85 37.50
N THR A 132 -14.33 11.56 36.49
CA THR A 132 -14.04 10.58 35.44
C THR A 132 -13.81 11.29 34.11
N ALA A 133 -12.68 10.99 33.46
CA ALA A 133 -12.40 11.39 32.09
C ALA A 133 -12.67 10.25 31.10
N LEU A 134 -13.16 10.60 29.91
CA LEU A 134 -13.28 9.69 28.77
C LEU A 134 -12.08 9.87 27.84
N ALA A 135 -11.49 8.77 27.37
CA ALA A 135 -10.43 8.76 26.36
C ALA A 135 -10.89 7.95 25.14
N LEU A 136 -11.44 8.61 24.12
CA LEU A 136 -11.88 7.95 22.88
C LEU A 136 -10.69 7.72 21.95
N ILE A 137 -10.39 6.46 21.65
CA ILE A 137 -9.21 6.07 20.88
C ILE A 137 -9.61 5.57 19.49
N GLY A 138 -9.32 6.35 18.45
CA GLY A 138 -9.45 5.93 17.06
C GLY A 138 -8.20 5.22 16.52
N ARG A 139 -8.28 4.68 15.29
CA ARG A 139 -7.09 4.14 14.60
C ARG A 139 -6.05 5.22 14.29
N GLY A 140 -6.51 6.40 13.86
CA GLY A 140 -5.71 7.48 13.27
C GLY A 140 -5.59 7.38 11.75
N SER A 141 -5.44 8.53 11.10
CA SER A 141 -5.37 8.66 9.64
C SER A 141 -4.44 9.80 9.22
N SER A 142 -3.92 9.71 7.99
CA SER A 142 -3.26 10.83 7.30
C SER A 142 -4.27 11.81 6.70
N ASP A 143 -5.56 11.46 6.69
CA ASP A 143 -6.64 12.34 6.29
C ASP A 143 -7.20 13.08 7.52
N PRO A 144 -7.11 14.43 7.56
CA PRO A 144 -7.55 15.22 8.72
C PRO A 144 -9.05 15.09 9.00
N ASP A 145 -9.85 14.78 8.00
CA ASP A 145 -11.30 14.66 8.08
C ASP A 145 -11.72 13.43 8.90
N SER A 146 -11.05 12.30 8.67
CA SER A 146 -11.22 11.08 9.46
C SER A 146 -10.82 11.29 10.93
N ASN A 147 -9.75 12.08 11.17
CA ASN A 147 -9.34 12.42 12.54
C ASN A 147 -10.34 13.37 13.22
N ALA A 148 -10.93 14.31 12.47
CA ALA A 148 -11.95 15.22 12.96
C ALA A 148 -13.24 14.49 13.36
N ASP A 149 -13.61 13.41 12.66
CA ASP A 149 -14.75 12.56 13.03
C ASP A 149 -14.56 11.89 14.41
N VAL A 150 -13.34 11.47 14.75
CA VAL A 150 -13.04 10.93 16.09
C VAL A 150 -13.22 12.02 17.15
N ALA A 151 -12.71 13.23 16.90
CA ALA A 151 -12.88 14.37 17.81
C ALA A 151 -14.36 14.73 17.99
N ARG A 152 -15.13 14.74 16.90
CA ARG A 152 -16.58 14.99 16.91
C ARG A 152 -17.31 13.92 17.71
N MET A 153 -17.02 12.63 17.49
CA MET A 153 -17.65 11.53 18.23
C MET A 153 -17.33 11.62 19.73
N ALA A 154 -16.07 11.92 20.08
CA ALA A 154 -15.65 12.10 21.47
C ALA A 154 -16.45 13.22 22.15
N ARG A 155 -16.62 14.36 21.45
CA ARG A 155 -17.41 15.48 21.97
C ARG A 155 -18.87 15.11 22.17
N LEU A 156 -19.50 14.48 21.17
CA LEU A 156 -20.90 14.06 21.25
C LEU A 156 -21.14 12.99 22.35
N LEU A 157 -20.17 12.13 22.59
CA LEU A 157 -20.24 11.12 23.66
C LEU A 157 -20.18 11.75 25.05
N TRP A 158 -19.48 12.87 25.20
CA TRP A 158 -19.24 13.52 26.48
C TRP A 158 -20.33 14.53 26.89
N GLU A 159 -20.79 15.35 25.93
CA GLU A 159 -21.70 16.46 26.19
C GLU A 159 -22.98 16.00 26.92
N GLY A 160 -23.33 16.69 28.00
CA GLY A 160 -24.54 16.42 28.78
C GLY A 160 -24.53 15.14 29.62
N ARG A 161 -23.42 14.40 29.73
CA ARG A 161 -23.36 13.12 30.49
C ARG A 161 -22.69 13.21 31.87
N GLY A 162 -22.20 14.39 32.25
CA GLY A 162 -21.65 14.67 33.58
C GLY A 162 -20.21 14.21 33.82
N TYR A 163 -19.52 13.72 32.78
CA TYR A 163 -18.10 13.38 32.86
C TYR A 163 -17.24 14.62 33.03
N ALA A 164 -16.18 14.54 33.83
CA ALA A 164 -15.27 15.64 34.09
C ALA A 164 -14.72 16.22 32.79
N ARG A 165 -14.26 15.32 31.90
CA ARG A 165 -13.51 15.66 30.68
C ARG A 165 -13.67 14.60 29.62
N VAL A 166 -13.37 14.98 28.38
CA VAL A 166 -13.12 14.04 27.29
C VAL A 166 -11.85 14.44 26.54
N MET A 167 -11.03 13.44 26.24
CA MET A 167 -9.92 13.52 25.32
C MET A 167 -10.14 12.52 24.19
N TYR A 168 -9.55 12.80 23.03
CA TYR A 168 -9.46 11.85 21.94
C TYR A 168 -8.01 11.62 21.57
N GLY A 169 -7.71 10.44 21.06
CA GLY A 169 -6.38 10.07 20.64
C GLY A 169 -6.41 8.93 19.62
N PHE A 170 -5.23 8.48 19.24
CA PHE A 170 -5.05 7.58 18.12
C PHE A 170 -4.07 6.46 18.43
N TYR A 171 -4.39 5.26 17.95
CA TYR A 171 -3.50 4.13 18.04
C TYR A 171 -2.29 4.24 17.10
N SER A 172 -2.46 4.80 15.90
CA SER A 172 -1.47 4.81 14.80
C SER A 172 -1.53 6.12 13.99
N ILE A 173 -0.52 6.36 13.14
CA ILE A 173 -0.44 7.42 12.12
C ILE A 173 -0.35 8.87 12.62
N THR A 174 -1.14 9.26 13.60
CA THR A 174 -1.20 10.63 14.13
C THR A 174 -1.21 10.63 15.66
N THR A 175 -1.26 11.83 16.25
CA THR A 175 -1.15 12.10 17.68
C THR A 175 -2.36 12.90 18.19
N PRO A 176 -2.67 12.88 19.51
CA PRO A 176 -1.95 12.18 20.58
C PRO A 176 -2.11 10.66 20.52
N ARG A 177 -1.10 9.92 20.97
CA ARG A 177 -1.08 8.46 21.11
C ARG A 177 -1.90 8.01 22.31
N VAL A 178 -2.23 6.72 22.39
CA VAL A 178 -2.96 6.15 23.54
C VAL A 178 -2.34 6.53 24.90
N PRO A 179 -1.02 6.38 25.13
CA PRO A 179 -0.42 6.74 26.41
C PRO A 179 -0.52 8.24 26.68
N GLU A 180 -0.22 9.08 25.68
CA GLU A 180 -0.30 10.54 25.79
C GLU A 180 -1.72 11.02 26.12
N THR A 181 -2.73 10.34 25.60
CA THR A 181 -4.14 10.65 25.85
C THR A 181 -4.53 10.31 27.30
N ILE A 182 -4.06 9.17 27.82
CA ILE A 182 -4.28 8.76 29.21
C ILE A 182 -3.52 9.69 30.16
N ASP A 183 -2.24 9.95 29.88
CA ASP A 183 -1.37 10.83 30.66
C ASP A 183 -1.99 12.24 30.75
N ALA A 184 -2.54 12.76 29.66
CA ALA A 184 -3.25 14.04 29.64
C ALA A 184 -4.52 14.03 30.49
N CYS A 185 -5.33 12.95 30.45
CA CYS A 185 -6.52 12.84 31.31
C CYS A 185 -6.15 12.91 32.79
N ILE A 186 -5.10 12.18 33.19
CA ILE A 186 -4.60 12.13 34.56
C ILE A 186 -4.02 13.49 34.99
N ALA A 187 -3.17 14.10 34.15
CA ALA A 187 -2.57 15.40 34.42
C ALA A 187 -3.62 16.52 34.60
N LEU A 188 -4.80 16.34 33.99
CA LEU A 188 -5.94 17.24 34.13
C LEU A 188 -6.85 16.92 35.34
N GLY A 189 -6.41 16.01 36.23
CA GLY A 189 -7.03 15.75 37.52
C GLY A 189 -8.08 14.65 37.54
N ALA A 190 -8.17 13.80 36.50
CA ALA A 190 -9.13 12.71 36.48
C ALA A 190 -8.73 11.60 37.46
N ARG A 191 -9.62 11.24 38.40
CA ARG A 191 -9.43 10.07 39.29
C ARG A 191 -9.63 8.76 38.55
N ARG A 192 -10.57 8.74 37.59
CA ARG A 192 -10.82 7.62 36.69
C ARG A 192 -10.63 8.05 35.25
N VAL A 193 -10.02 7.19 34.43
CA VAL A 193 -10.03 7.32 32.97
C VAL A 193 -10.69 6.08 32.36
N ILE A 194 -11.75 6.30 31.59
CA ILE A 194 -12.38 5.24 30.79
C ILE A 194 -11.84 5.35 29.37
N VAL A 195 -11.03 4.37 28.97
CA VAL A 195 -10.47 4.25 27.62
C VAL A 195 -11.49 3.52 26.74
N ILE A 196 -11.83 4.14 25.61
CA ILE A 196 -12.93 3.70 24.74
C ILE A 196 -12.36 3.45 23.34
N PRO A 197 -12.13 2.18 22.94
CA PRO A 197 -11.66 1.86 21.60
C PRO A 197 -12.77 2.15 20.58
N TYR A 198 -12.60 3.20 19.77
CA TYR A 198 -13.50 3.49 18.64
C TYR A 198 -13.07 2.65 17.43
N LEU A 199 -13.34 1.36 17.52
CA LEU A 199 -13.00 0.32 16.55
C LEU A 199 -14.24 -0.54 16.27
N LEU A 200 -14.38 -0.98 15.02
CA LEU A 200 -15.49 -1.85 14.62
C LEU A 200 -15.28 -3.29 15.07
N PHE A 201 -14.05 -3.79 14.98
CA PHE A 201 -13.75 -5.21 15.18
C PHE A 201 -12.62 -5.42 16.18
N THR A 202 -12.59 -6.62 16.73
CA THR A 202 -11.47 -7.17 17.48
C THR A 202 -10.23 -7.36 16.59
N GLY A 203 -9.12 -7.74 17.22
CA GLY A 203 -7.85 -8.09 16.57
C GLY A 203 -6.67 -7.32 17.12
N ARG A 204 -5.56 -7.33 16.38
CA ARG A 204 -4.25 -6.83 16.85
C ARG A 204 -4.24 -5.39 17.35
N ILE A 205 -5.04 -4.51 16.76
CA ILE A 205 -5.10 -3.11 17.20
C ILE A 205 -5.70 -3.02 18.61
N LEU A 206 -6.81 -3.71 18.85
CA LEU A 206 -7.46 -3.75 20.17
C LEU A 206 -6.53 -4.36 21.21
N GLN A 207 -5.91 -5.50 20.89
CA GLN A 207 -4.92 -6.17 21.76
C GLN A 207 -3.77 -5.22 22.14
N ARG A 208 -3.28 -4.42 21.19
CA ARG A 208 -2.20 -3.45 21.47
C ARG A 208 -2.67 -2.23 22.27
N ILE A 209 -3.94 -1.84 22.17
CA ILE A 209 -4.54 -0.82 23.05
C ILE A 209 -4.64 -1.39 24.47
N GLU A 210 -5.13 -2.63 24.63
CA GLU A 210 -5.19 -3.32 25.92
C GLU A 210 -3.83 -3.36 26.61
N GLN A 211 -2.77 -3.75 25.89
CA GLN A 211 -1.41 -3.76 26.42
C GLN A 211 -0.95 -2.38 26.90
N GLN A 212 -1.30 -1.30 26.16
CA GLN A 212 -0.96 0.06 26.55
C GLN A 212 -1.74 0.52 27.79
N VAL A 213 -3.00 0.11 27.94
CA VAL A 213 -3.79 0.39 29.16
C VAL A 213 -3.24 -0.39 30.36
N ILE A 214 -2.83 -1.65 30.17
CA ILE A 214 -2.16 -2.45 31.21
C ILE A 214 -0.87 -1.76 31.68
N ALA A 215 -0.05 -1.28 30.74
CA ALA A 215 1.16 -0.53 31.07
C ALA A 215 0.85 0.78 31.81
N ALA A 216 -0.22 1.48 31.44
CA ALA A 216 -0.66 2.69 32.13
C ALA A 216 -1.14 2.40 33.56
N ARG A 217 -1.84 1.27 33.80
CA ARG A 217 -2.26 0.85 35.15
C ARG A 217 -1.06 0.63 36.08
N GLN A 218 0.03 0.07 35.55
CA GLN A 218 1.27 -0.10 36.32
C GLN A 218 1.94 1.24 36.63
N ARG A 219 1.86 2.21 35.70
CA ARG A 219 2.43 3.55 35.88
C ARG A 219 1.65 4.42 36.85
N TYR A 220 0.32 4.26 36.91
CA TYR A 220 -0.59 5.05 37.72
C TYR A 220 -1.43 4.17 38.65
N PRO A 221 -0.83 3.52 39.66
CA PRO A 221 -1.53 2.57 40.53
C PRO A 221 -2.65 3.20 41.37
N ASP A 222 -2.57 4.50 41.66
CA ASP A 222 -3.57 5.24 42.43
C ASP A 222 -4.76 5.74 41.58
N HIS A 223 -4.75 5.47 40.27
CA HIS A 223 -5.78 5.90 39.34
C HIS A 223 -6.57 4.72 38.81
N ASP A 224 -7.84 4.95 38.56
CA ASP A 224 -8.73 3.91 38.06
C ASP A 224 -8.80 3.96 36.53
N LEU A 225 -8.18 2.98 35.86
CA LEU A 225 -8.16 2.90 34.40
C LEU A 225 -9.04 1.75 33.93
N VAL A 226 -10.17 2.09 33.30
CA VAL A 226 -11.15 1.13 32.78
C VAL A 226 -11.07 1.11 31.25
N LEU A 227 -11.19 -0.06 30.65
CA LEU A 227 -11.25 -0.24 29.21
C LEU A 227 -12.64 -0.75 28.83
N THR A 228 -13.31 -0.13 27.87
CA THR A 228 -14.59 -0.63 27.34
C THR A 228 -14.37 -1.71 26.28
N GLY A 229 -15.43 -2.46 25.96
CA GLY A 229 -15.46 -3.23 24.71
C GLY A 229 -15.42 -2.32 23.47
N HIS A 230 -15.03 -2.88 22.32
CA HIS A 230 -15.17 -2.24 21.01
C HIS A 230 -16.63 -2.27 20.53
N LEU A 231 -16.92 -1.68 19.36
CA LEU A 231 -18.29 -1.64 18.83
C LEU A 231 -18.81 -3.06 18.54
N GLY A 232 -18.05 -3.84 17.77
CA GLY A 232 -18.36 -5.24 17.46
C GLY A 232 -19.73 -5.40 16.79
N LEU A 233 -20.46 -6.43 17.23
CA LEU A 233 -21.78 -6.80 16.71
C LEU A 233 -22.94 -6.01 17.35
N HIS A 234 -22.67 -4.83 17.90
CA HIS A 234 -23.70 -4.04 18.57
C HIS A 234 -24.80 -3.59 17.59
N GLU A 235 -26.07 -3.60 18.01
CA GLU A 235 -27.23 -3.23 17.17
C GLU A 235 -27.07 -1.83 16.53
N GLY A 236 -26.44 -0.91 17.25
CA GLY A 236 -26.10 0.43 16.72
C GLY A 236 -25.18 0.41 15.49
N VAL A 237 -24.31 -0.60 15.32
CA VAL A 237 -23.50 -0.78 14.11
C VAL A 237 -24.38 -1.23 12.95
N ILE A 238 -25.27 -2.19 13.18
CA ILE A 238 -26.21 -2.70 12.17
C ILE A 238 -27.14 -1.58 11.71
N ALA A 239 -27.70 -0.80 12.65
CA ALA A 239 -28.51 0.38 12.35
C ALA A 239 -27.73 1.45 11.57
N ALA A 240 -26.43 1.61 11.82
CA ALA A 240 -25.59 2.54 11.06
C ALA A 240 -25.39 2.08 9.61
N ILE A 241 -25.25 0.77 9.38
CA ILE A 241 -25.18 0.17 8.05
C ILE A 241 -26.53 0.34 7.34
N GLU A 242 -27.63 0.12 8.05
CA GLU A 242 -29.01 0.27 7.53
C GLU A 242 -29.28 1.69 7.06
N GLN A 243 -28.87 2.67 7.84
CA GLN A 243 -28.96 4.07 7.43
C GLN A 243 -28.16 4.33 6.14
N ARG A 244 -26.89 3.91 6.06
CA ARG A 244 -26.06 4.12 4.86
C ARG A 244 -26.56 3.38 3.63
N PHE A 245 -27.16 2.22 3.82
CA PHE A 245 -27.81 1.47 2.76
C PHE A 245 -28.99 2.24 2.17
N HIS A 246 -29.92 2.69 3.01
CA HIS A 246 -31.10 3.44 2.55
C HIS A 246 -30.70 4.73 1.85
N GLU A 247 -29.75 5.49 2.39
CA GLU A 247 -29.22 6.69 1.75
C GLU A 247 -28.60 6.38 0.37
N ALA A 248 -27.85 5.28 0.24
CA ALA A 248 -27.24 4.87 -1.02
C ALA A 248 -28.27 4.48 -2.08
N VAL A 249 -29.30 3.73 -1.69
CA VAL A 249 -30.40 3.32 -2.58
C VAL A 249 -31.24 4.53 -3.01
N GLN A 250 -31.48 5.48 -2.12
CA GLN A 250 -32.28 6.68 -2.38
C GLN A 250 -31.50 7.81 -3.08
N GLY A 251 -30.19 7.62 -3.32
CA GLY A 251 -29.34 8.66 -3.93
C GLY A 251 -29.10 9.87 -3.02
N GLN A 252 -29.25 9.70 -1.71
CA GLN A 252 -29.10 10.75 -0.69
C GLN A 252 -27.71 10.71 -0.03
N VAL A 253 -26.72 10.12 -0.69
CA VAL A 253 -25.37 9.96 -0.14
C VAL A 253 -24.72 11.33 0.02
N THR A 254 -24.60 11.78 1.25
CA THR A 254 -23.88 13.01 1.59
C THR A 254 -22.41 12.68 1.80
N VAL A 255 -21.57 13.09 0.86
CA VAL A 255 -20.11 13.06 0.99
C VAL A 255 -19.59 14.45 1.38
N ASN A 256 -18.56 14.50 2.22
CA ASN A 256 -18.01 15.73 2.79
C ASN A 256 -17.06 16.49 1.84
N CYS A 257 -17.42 16.59 0.55
CA CYS A 257 -16.57 17.22 -0.47
C CYS A 257 -16.20 18.67 -0.15
N ASP A 258 -16.99 19.38 0.66
CA ASP A 258 -16.72 20.76 1.07
C ASP A 258 -15.53 20.93 2.01
N VAL A 259 -15.10 19.87 2.70
CA VAL A 259 -13.90 19.87 3.57
C VAL A 259 -12.84 18.87 3.09
N CYS A 260 -13.06 18.27 1.92
CA CYS A 260 -12.16 17.30 1.35
C CYS A 260 -10.88 17.95 0.82
N LYS A 261 -9.72 17.55 1.34
CA LYS A 261 -8.40 18.06 0.92
C LYS A 261 -8.09 17.85 -0.57
N TYR A 262 -8.75 16.89 -1.24
CA TYR A 262 -8.60 16.64 -2.67
C TYR A 262 -9.50 17.54 -3.55
N ARG A 263 -10.48 18.24 -2.96
CA ARG A 263 -11.49 19.05 -3.68
C ARG A 263 -11.47 20.53 -3.31
N ARG A 264 -10.81 20.88 -2.21
CA ARG A 264 -10.61 22.26 -1.74
C ARG A 264 -9.14 22.53 -1.48
N LEU A 265 -8.72 23.78 -1.65
CA LEU A 265 -7.40 24.24 -1.23
C LEU A 265 -7.34 24.27 0.30
N PHE A 266 -6.93 23.16 0.87
CA PHE A 266 -6.86 22.97 2.32
C PHE A 266 -5.48 23.41 2.82
N PRO A 267 -5.37 24.44 3.69
CA PRO A 267 -4.07 24.87 4.23
C PRO A 267 -3.32 23.73 4.93
N GLY A 268 -2.05 23.51 4.56
CA GLY A 268 -1.25 22.37 5.02
C GLY A 268 -1.37 21.10 4.17
N PHE A 269 -2.33 21.04 3.23
CA PHE A 269 -2.53 19.93 2.29
C PHE A 269 -2.68 20.42 0.84
N THR A 270 -2.11 21.57 0.50
CA THR A 270 -2.26 22.19 -0.84
C THR A 270 -1.73 21.30 -1.98
N ALA A 271 -0.73 20.46 -1.70
CA ALA A 271 -0.19 19.49 -2.67
C ALA A 271 -1.19 18.36 -3.04
N ASP A 272 -2.23 18.15 -2.22
CA ASP A 272 -3.27 17.14 -2.49
C ASP A 272 -4.42 17.70 -3.35
N PHE A 273 -4.52 19.02 -3.50
CA PHE A 273 -5.60 19.64 -4.26
C PHE A 273 -5.54 19.26 -5.75
N GLY A 274 -6.66 18.77 -6.28
CA GLY A 274 -6.77 18.40 -7.68
C GLY A 274 -6.05 17.11 -8.05
N ARG A 275 -5.44 16.39 -7.09
CA ARG A 275 -4.84 15.09 -7.36
C ARG A 275 -5.87 14.11 -7.93
N PRO A 276 -5.49 13.31 -8.94
CA PRO A 276 -6.35 12.25 -9.45
C PRO A 276 -6.61 11.21 -8.35
N GLN A 277 -7.77 10.56 -8.41
CA GLN A 277 -8.04 9.40 -7.55
C GLN A 277 -7.18 8.23 -8.00
N THR A 278 -6.14 7.94 -7.22
CA THR A 278 -5.22 6.83 -7.41
C THR A 278 -5.29 5.90 -6.22
N SER A 279 -5.08 4.60 -6.43
CA SER A 279 -4.91 3.67 -5.33
C SER A 279 -3.53 3.87 -4.69
N ASP A 280 -3.44 4.00 -3.36
CA ASP A 280 -2.15 4.11 -2.65
C ASP A 280 -1.45 2.75 -2.46
N HIS A 281 -2.17 1.66 -2.74
CA HIS A 281 -1.59 0.33 -2.92
C HIS A 281 -0.78 0.30 -4.24
N GLU A 282 0.55 0.37 -4.14
CA GLU A 282 1.53 0.43 -5.26
C GLU A 282 1.47 -0.75 -6.28
N HIS A 283 0.48 -1.66 -6.16
CA HIS A 283 0.34 -2.88 -6.94
C HIS A 283 -1.04 -3.02 -7.62
N GLY A 284 -1.87 -1.97 -7.59
CA GLY A 284 -3.29 -2.06 -7.93
C GLY A 284 -4.12 -2.61 -6.77
N LEU A 285 -5.44 -2.46 -6.84
CA LEU A 285 -6.33 -3.05 -5.84
C LEU A 285 -6.24 -4.58 -5.92
N ARG A 286 -6.18 -5.25 -4.77
CA ARG A 286 -6.12 -6.73 -4.71
C ARG A 286 -7.26 -7.31 -5.54
N GLY A 287 -6.98 -8.38 -6.28
CA GLY A 287 -7.98 -9.12 -7.07
C GLY A 287 -8.63 -8.35 -8.22
N GLU A 288 -8.20 -7.13 -8.51
CA GLU A 288 -8.45 -6.52 -9.81
C GLU A 288 -7.37 -7.04 -10.77
N THR A 289 -7.81 -7.66 -11.86
CA THR A 289 -6.92 -7.81 -13.01
C THR A 289 -6.53 -6.39 -13.38
N PRO A 290 -5.25 -6.02 -13.29
CA PRO A 290 -4.86 -4.68 -13.65
C PRO A 290 -5.38 -4.47 -15.06
N THR A 291 -6.09 -3.36 -15.27
CA THR A 291 -6.58 -2.96 -16.59
C THR A 291 -5.60 -3.44 -17.66
N ASN A 292 -6.16 -4.06 -18.71
CA ASN A 292 -5.57 -4.78 -19.87
C ASN A 292 -4.17 -4.33 -20.34
N ARG A 293 -3.68 -3.15 -19.94
CA ARG A 293 -2.29 -2.69 -20.02
C ARG A 293 -1.26 -3.68 -19.47
N LEU A 294 -1.45 -4.28 -18.30
CA LEU A 294 -0.44 -5.19 -17.72
C LEU A 294 -0.34 -6.52 -18.50
N GLU A 295 -1.47 -7.12 -18.90
CA GLU A 295 -1.43 -8.28 -19.80
C GLU A 295 -0.85 -7.91 -21.17
N THR A 296 -1.10 -6.72 -21.70
CA THR A 296 -0.53 -6.30 -23.00
C THR A 296 0.98 -6.03 -22.97
N ILE A 297 1.55 -5.62 -21.83
CA ILE A 297 3.00 -5.38 -21.67
C ILE A 297 3.76 -6.63 -21.17
N LEU A 298 3.07 -7.59 -20.54
CA LEU A 298 3.69 -8.84 -20.12
C LEU A 298 3.99 -9.71 -21.34
N PRO A 299 5.14 -10.41 -21.39
CA PRO A 299 5.40 -11.43 -22.40
C PRO A 299 4.25 -12.46 -22.47
N PRO A 300 3.92 -13.00 -23.66
CA PRO A 300 2.77 -13.91 -23.85
C PRO A 300 2.67 -15.07 -22.87
N ARG A 301 3.81 -15.52 -22.32
CA ARG A 301 3.90 -16.63 -21.34
C ARG A 301 3.42 -16.28 -19.91
N TYR A 302 3.34 -15.00 -19.55
CA TYR A 302 2.81 -14.53 -18.24
C TYR A 302 1.36 -14.06 -18.32
N ARG A 303 0.81 -13.95 -19.54
CA ARG A 303 -0.61 -13.69 -19.77
C ARG A 303 -1.38 -14.97 -19.42
N GLY A 304 -2.09 -15.00 -18.30
CA GLY A 304 -2.78 -16.21 -17.80
C GLY A 304 -2.54 -16.59 -16.33
N GLY A 305 -1.96 -15.70 -15.51
CA GLY A 305 -1.93 -15.87 -14.06
C GLY A 305 -0.91 -16.88 -13.52
N ARG A 306 0.13 -17.20 -14.30
CA ARG A 306 1.26 -18.02 -13.83
C ARG A 306 2.05 -17.24 -12.78
N ALA A 307 2.20 -17.79 -11.58
CA ALA A 307 2.96 -17.15 -10.50
C ALA A 307 4.45 -17.03 -10.88
N VAL A 308 4.97 -15.80 -10.85
CA VAL A 308 6.41 -15.52 -11.00
C VAL A 308 7.05 -15.68 -9.63
N SER A 309 8.14 -16.44 -9.55
CA SER A 309 8.87 -16.62 -8.30
C SER A 309 9.52 -15.30 -7.87
N ALA A 310 9.29 -14.88 -6.63
CA ALA A 310 10.00 -13.75 -6.02
C ALA A 310 11.37 -14.16 -5.42
N ALA A 311 11.78 -15.42 -5.61
CA ALA A 311 13.10 -15.88 -5.15
C ALA A 311 14.20 -15.28 -6.05
N PRO A 312 15.30 -14.76 -5.48
CA PRO A 312 16.43 -14.28 -6.26
C PRO A 312 16.94 -15.40 -7.15
N MET A 313 17.08 -15.14 -8.45
CA MET A 313 17.64 -16.12 -9.38
C MET A 313 19.11 -16.37 -9.05
N THR A 314 19.63 -17.55 -9.38
CA THR A 314 21.09 -17.78 -9.34
C THR A 314 21.77 -16.97 -10.45
N ALA A 315 22.98 -16.48 -10.21
CA ALA A 315 23.72 -15.74 -11.23
C ALA A 315 23.95 -16.65 -12.45
N ALA A 316 23.52 -16.22 -13.64
CA ALA A 316 23.67 -16.99 -14.87
C ALA A 316 25.17 -17.30 -15.12
N PRO A 317 25.55 -18.55 -15.41
CA PRO A 317 26.95 -18.89 -15.69
C PRO A 317 27.41 -18.20 -16.99
N LEU A 318 28.72 -17.96 -17.13
CA LEU A 318 29.25 -17.46 -18.40
C LEU A 318 29.12 -18.56 -19.46
N VAL A 319 28.68 -18.15 -20.66
CA VAL A 319 28.58 -19.01 -21.84
C VAL A 319 29.71 -18.62 -22.78
N TYR A 320 30.41 -19.60 -23.34
CA TYR A 320 31.54 -19.39 -24.24
C TYR A 320 31.18 -19.84 -25.67
N ASP A 321 31.67 -19.12 -26.67
CA ASP A 321 31.54 -19.49 -28.08
C ASP A 321 32.61 -20.48 -28.54
N GLU A 322 32.53 -20.89 -29.81
CA GLU A 322 33.46 -21.84 -30.45
C GLU A 322 34.90 -21.33 -30.50
N THR A 323 35.11 -20.01 -30.34
CA THR A 323 36.42 -19.37 -30.30
C THR A 323 36.98 -19.23 -28.88
N GLY A 324 36.22 -19.67 -27.87
CA GLY A 324 36.59 -19.58 -26.46
C GLY A 324 36.35 -18.20 -25.83
N GLN A 325 35.65 -17.29 -26.52
CA GLN A 325 35.27 -15.98 -25.99
C GLN A 325 33.88 -16.05 -25.33
N VAL A 326 33.59 -15.12 -24.41
CA VAL A 326 32.26 -15.08 -23.77
C VAL A 326 31.21 -14.65 -24.78
N ALA A 327 30.18 -15.46 -24.97
CA ALA A 327 29.03 -15.14 -25.79
C ALA A 327 28.00 -14.35 -24.97
N TRP A 328 28.26 -13.05 -24.76
CA TRP A 328 27.45 -12.19 -23.89
C TRP A 328 25.96 -12.13 -24.28
N ASP A 329 25.67 -12.19 -25.56
CA ASP A 329 24.32 -12.29 -26.15
C ASP A 329 23.58 -13.60 -25.78
N ARG A 330 24.31 -14.65 -25.38
CA ARG A 330 23.76 -15.97 -25.02
C ARG A 330 23.82 -16.29 -23.54
N VAL A 331 24.52 -15.50 -22.72
CA VAL A 331 24.65 -15.71 -21.25
C VAL A 331 23.30 -15.86 -20.56
N TRP A 332 22.26 -15.22 -21.08
CA TRP A 332 20.92 -15.18 -20.49
C TRP A 332 19.85 -15.94 -21.29
N GLY A 333 20.26 -16.76 -22.26
CA GLY A 333 19.34 -17.51 -23.13
C GLY A 333 18.53 -16.58 -24.03
N GLY A 334 18.86 -16.55 -25.33
CA GLY A 334 17.95 -15.96 -26.31
C GLY A 334 16.63 -16.73 -26.27
N ASP A 335 15.57 -16.08 -25.78
CA ASP A 335 14.23 -16.64 -25.62
C ASP A 335 14.18 -18.08 -25.06
N ASP A 336 15.02 -18.41 -24.07
CA ASP A 336 14.88 -19.71 -23.39
C ASP A 336 13.45 -19.82 -22.82
N PRO A 337 12.64 -20.82 -23.23
CA PRO A 337 11.30 -21.03 -22.69
C PRO A 337 11.32 -21.25 -21.18
N ASN A 338 12.44 -21.72 -20.63
CA ASN A 338 12.61 -22.10 -19.23
C ASN A 338 13.37 -21.07 -18.37
N ASN A 339 14.01 -20.06 -18.97
CA ASN A 339 14.77 -19.04 -18.24
C ASN A 339 14.93 -17.72 -19.06
N PRO A 340 13.84 -17.00 -19.34
CA PRO A 340 13.91 -15.80 -20.17
C PRO A 340 14.46 -14.60 -19.41
N PHE A 341 15.18 -13.75 -20.12
CA PHE A 341 15.72 -12.47 -19.67
C PHE A 341 14.72 -11.60 -18.87
N CYS A 342 13.42 -11.64 -19.23
CA CYS A 342 12.37 -10.92 -18.52
C CYS A 342 12.17 -11.38 -17.05
N GLU A 343 12.45 -12.65 -16.69
CA GLU A 343 12.40 -13.08 -15.27
C GLU A 343 13.55 -12.52 -14.46
N LEU A 344 14.76 -12.43 -15.03
CA LEU A 344 15.90 -11.74 -14.40
C LEU A 344 15.62 -10.24 -14.17
N ALA A 345 14.91 -9.62 -15.11
CA ALA A 345 14.48 -8.23 -15.01
C ALA A 345 13.38 -8.04 -13.94
N LEU A 346 12.43 -8.97 -13.81
CA LEU A 346 11.29 -8.90 -12.88
C LEU A 346 11.61 -9.37 -11.46
N ALA A 347 12.27 -10.53 -11.31
CA ALA A 347 12.59 -11.15 -10.02
C ALA A 347 13.80 -10.49 -9.34
N GLY A 348 14.59 -9.75 -10.12
CA GLY A 348 15.90 -9.27 -9.72
C GLY A 348 16.92 -10.40 -9.69
N GLY A 349 18.03 -10.21 -10.40
CA GLY A 349 19.25 -10.95 -10.08
C GLY A 349 19.67 -10.67 -8.63
N PRO A 350 20.48 -11.53 -8.01
CA PRO A 350 20.96 -11.29 -6.66
C PRO A 350 21.68 -9.93 -6.67
N PRO A 351 21.31 -8.98 -5.78
CA PRO A 351 21.95 -7.68 -5.74
C PRO A 351 23.46 -7.87 -5.61
N HIS A 352 24.25 -7.04 -6.30
CA HIS A 352 25.70 -7.06 -6.10
C HIS A 352 25.99 -6.95 -4.59
N ARG A 353 26.75 -7.93 -4.09
CA ARG A 353 27.04 -8.09 -2.67
C ARG A 353 27.85 -6.89 -2.16
N GLY A 354 27.16 -5.92 -1.58
CA GLY A 354 27.68 -5.08 -0.50
C GLY A 354 28.19 -3.69 -0.86
N THR A 355 28.78 -3.45 -2.04
CA THR A 355 29.47 -2.18 -2.36
C THR A 355 29.23 -1.69 -3.79
N LEU A 356 29.08 -0.38 -3.95
CA LEU A 356 28.94 0.31 -5.25
C LEU A 356 30.17 0.03 -6.14
N LEU A 357 29.94 -0.45 -7.36
CA LEU A 357 31.04 -0.61 -8.33
C LEU A 357 31.41 0.76 -8.89
N GLU A 358 32.62 1.22 -8.59
CA GLU A 358 33.14 2.54 -8.94
C GLU A 358 34.22 2.47 -10.02
N PRO A 359 34.46 3.55 -10.79
CA PRO A 359 35.64 3.66 -11.65
C PRO A 359 36.92 3.59 -10.79
N VAL A 360 38.01 3.07 -11.35
CA VAL A 360 39.31 3.17 -10.67
C VAL A 360 39.90 4.57 -10.79
N ASP A 361 40.81 4.93 -9.88
CA ASP A 361 41.57 6.18 -9.99
C ASP A 361 42.38 6.23 -11.30
N PRO A 362 42.43 7.36 -12.01
CA PRO A 362 43.25 7.51 -13.20
C PRO A 362 44.70 7.06 -13.03
N ALA A 363 45.33 7.26 -11.88
CA ALA A 363 46.70 6.80 -11.61
C ALA A 363 46.84 5.27 -11.73
N THR A 364 45.81 4.51 -11.34
CA THR A 364 45.77 3.04 -11.49
C THR A 364 45.72 2.63 -12.97
N VAL A 365 45.00 3.38 -13.81
CA VAL A 365 44.97 3.15 -15.26
C VAL A 365 46.32 3.41 -15.90
N HIS A 366 46.99 4.50 -15.52
CA HIS A 366 48.33 4.83 -16.05
C HIS A 366 49.40 3.83 -15.61
N ALA A 367 49.22 3.18 -14.45
CA ALA A 367 50.13 2.16 -13.95
C ALA A 367 50.02 0.81 -14.70
N ASP A 368 48.87 0.50 -15.31
CA ASP A 368 48.64 -0.72 -16.09
C ASP A 368 47.80 -0.42 -17.36
N PRO A 369 48.41 0.24 -18.37
CA PRO A 369 47.71 0.63 -19.59
C PRO A 369 47.32 -0.59 -20.45
N GLU A 370 48.12 -1.65 -20.45
CA GLU A 370 47.84 -2.88 -21.21
C GLU A 370 46.65 -3.64 -20.60
N GLY A 371 46.61 -3.78 -19.27
CA GLY A 371 45.49 -4.38 -18.56
C GLY A 371 44.20 -3.59 -18.76
N TYR A 372 44.27 -2.26 -18.75
CA TYR A 372 43.12 -1.40 -19.02
C TYR A 372 42.61 -1.56 -20.46
N ALA A 373 43.52 -1.57 -21.45
CA ALA A 373 43.15 -1.75 -22.86
C ALA A 373 42.44 -3.10 -23.10
N ARG A 374 42.88 -4.17 -22.45
CA ARG A 374 42.21 -5.49 -22.48
C ARG A 374 40.78 -5.40 -21.95
N VAL A 375 40.58 -4.78 -20.79
CA VAL A 375 39.26 -4.63 -20.16
C VAL A 375 38.33 -3.77 -21.00
N ILE A 376 38.83 -2.64 -21.53
CA ILE A 376 38.04 -1.77 -22.42
C ILE A 376 37.63 -2.50 -23.69
N THR A 377 38.52 -3.30 -24.28
CA THR A 377 38.21 -4.09 -25.48
C THR A 377 37.09 -5.09 -25.19
N GLU A 378 37.16 -5.78 -24.06
CA GLU A 378 36.13 -6.76 -23.69
C GLU A 378 34.79 -6.11 -23.30
N LEU A 379 34.81 -5.01 -22.53
CA LEU A 379 33.59 -4.25 -22.22
C LEU A 379 32.95 -3.68 -23.48
N ALA A 380 33.74 -3.15 -24.43
CA ALA A 380 33.21 -2.64 -25.69
C ALA A 380 32.52 -3.75 -26.50
N ARG A 381 33.15 -4.92 -26.59
CA ARG A 381 32.57 -6.10 -27.26
C ARG A 381 31.27 -6.51 -26.58
N ALA A 382 31.30 -6.69 -25.27
CA ALA A 382 30.15 -7.13 -24.47
C ALA A 382 28.96 -6.16 -24.55
N LEU A 383 29.20 -4.86 -24.35
CA LEU A 383 28.16 -3.83 -24.39
C LEU A 383 27.53 -3.72 -25.78
N THR A 384 28.34 -3.82 -26.84
CA THR A 384 27.83 -3.83 -28.22
C THR A 384 26.95 -5.06 -28.45
N MET A 385 27.40 -6.25 -28.04
CA MET A 385 26.63 -7.50 -28.23
C MET A 385 25.27 -7.50 -27.52
N VAL A 386 25.16 -6.86 -26.35
CA VAL A 386 23.91 -6.90 -25.55
C VAL A 386 22.98 -5.72 -25.82
N THR A 387 23.43 -4.69 -26.52
CA THR A 387 22.61 -3.48 -26.76
C THR A 387 22.49 -3.06 -28.22
N ASP A 388 23.39 -3.50 -29.09
CA ASP A 388 23.61 -2.94 -30.43
C ASP A 388 23.91 -1.43 -30.46
N LEU A 389 24.19 -0.81 -29.31
CA LEU A 389 24.51 0.61 -29.21
C LEU A 389 26.01 0.87 -29.45
N PRO A 390 26.37 2.02 -30.06
CA PRO A 390 27.78 2.39 -30.21
C PRO A 390 28.47 2.59 -28.86
N VAL A 391 29.72 2.14 -28.76
CA VAL A 391 30.56 2.33 -27.57
C VAL A 391 31.69 3.32 -27.88
N LYS A 392 31.98 4.20 -26.93
CA LYS A 392 33.13 5.12 -26.92
C LYS A 392 34.20 4.63 -25.98
N THR A 393 35.41 4.45 -26.50
CA THR A 393 36.59 4.05 -25.72
C THR A 393 37.56 5.21 -25.48
N ASP A 394 37.36 6.34 -26.15
CA ASP A 394 38.10 7.60 -26.02
C ASP A 394 37.55 8.47 -24.87
N THR A 395 37.34 7.87 -23.71
CA THR A 395 36.76 8.52 -22.52
C THR A 395 37.82 8.79 -21.45
N ALA A 396 37.45 9.53 -20.40
CA ALA A 396 38.34 9.77 -19.27
C ALA A 396 38.83 8.43 -18.66
N PRO A 397 40.08 8.33 -18.17
CA PRO A 397 40.58 7.11 -17.54
C PRO A 397 39.66 6.61 -16.43
N GLY A 398 39.41 5.31 -16.41
CA GLY A 398 38.48 4.66 -15.48
C GLY A 398 37.05 4.52 -16.00
N TRP A 399 36.78 4.95 -17.23
CA TRP A 399 35.44 4.94 -17.83
C TRP A 399 35.42 4.34 -19.24
N ILE A 400 34.26 3.80 -19.62
CA ILE A 400 33.88 3.45 -21.00
C ILE A 400 32.51 4.08 -21.31
N GLY A 401 32.31 4.60 -22.51
CA GLY A 401 31.09 5.29 -22.92
C GLY A 401 30.12 4.40 -23.70
N LEU A 402 28.82 4.44 -23.39
CA LEU A 402 27.73 3.84 -24.17
C LEU A 402 26.85 4.95 -24.77
N VAL A 403 26.71 4.98 -26.10
CA VAL A 403 25.96 6.03 -26.81
C VAL A 403 24.50 5.63 -26.95
N CYS A 404 23.64 6.25 -26.16
CA CYS A 404 22.19 6.04 -26.20
C CYS A 404 21.55 6.67 -27.43
N GLU A 405 20.40 6.13 -27.86
CA GLU A 405 19.63 6.65 -29.01
C GLU A 405 19.08 8.07 -28.75
N SER A 406 18.79 8.41 -27.49
CA SER A 406 18.23 9.70 -27.08
C SER A 406 18.73 10.11 -25.69
N GLU A 407 18.58 11.39 -25.36
CA GLU A 407 18.82 11.87 -23.97
C GLU A 407 17.86 11.26 -22.96
N GLU A 408 16.64 10.95 -23.39
CA GLU A 408 15.62 10.31 -22.55
C GLU A 408 16.05 8.89 -22.16
N MET A 409 16.51 8.09 -23.13
CA MET A 409 17.09 6.77 -22.89
C MET A 409 18.27 6.88 -21.92
N ALA A 410 19.18 7.83 -22.15
CA ALA A 410 20.34 8.02 -21.28
C ALA A 410 19.93 8.37 -19.84
N ILE A 411 18.97 9.26 -19.64
CA ILE A 411 18.48 9.62 -18.29
C ILE A 411 17.82 8.43 -17.60
N TRP A 412 17.04 7.64 -18.34
CA TRP A 412 16.35 6.49 -17.79
C TRP A 412 17.33 5.37 -17.39
N LEU A 413 18.23 5.00 -18.32
CA LEU A 413 19.25 3.96 -18.08
C LEU A 413 20.21 4.37 -16.96
N LEU A 414 20.63 5.64 -16.89
CA LEU A 414 21.44 6.16 -15.78
C LEU A 414 20.80 5.82 -14.42
N ARG A 415 19.52 6.17 -14.25
CA ARG A 415 18.81 5.96 -12.98
C ARG A 415 18.65 4.49 -12.65
N ALA A 416 18.35 3.67 -13.66
CA ALA A 416 18.16 2.23 -13.48
C ALA A 416 19.48 1.52 -13.13
N ILE A 417 20.59 1.85 -13.79
CA ILE A 417 21.90 1.24 -13.56
C ILE A 417 22.44 1.58 -12.15
N ILE A 418 22.20 2.79 -11.64
CA ILE A 418 22.57 3.17 -10.27
C ILE A 418 21.90 2.25 -9.24
N VAL A 419 20.63 1.89 -9.46
CA VAL A 419 19.88 0.99 -8.55
C VAL A 419 20.47 -0.43 -8.55
N GLU A 420 21.16 -0.83 -9.60
CA GLU A 420 21.92 -2.10 -9.66
C GLU A 420 23.28 -2.03 -8.95
N ASN A 421 23.58 -0.97 -8.18
CA ASN A 421 24.87 -0.74 -7.52
C ASN A 421 26.07 -0.64 -8.49
N VAL A 422 25.86 -0.10 -9.69
CA VAL A 422 26.93 0.27 -10.63
C VAL A 422 26.96 1.78 -10.81
N SER A 423 28.12 2.41 -10.59
CA SER A 423 28.29 3.84 -10.82
C SER A 423 28.10 4.16 -12.29
N VAL A 424 27.46 5.28 -12.60
CA VAL A 424 27.33 5.73 -13.98
C VAL A 424 27.26 7.25 -14.02
N ARG A 425 27.92 7.87 -14.99
CA ARG A 425 27.82 9.31 -15.28
C ARG A 425 27.17 9.50 -16.64
N ARG A 426 26.62 10.69 -16.89
CA ARG A 426 26.02 11.03 -18.18
C ARG A 426 26.60 12.33 -18.73
N GLU A 427 26.96 12.30 -20.00
CA GLU A 427 27.26 13.48 -20.81
C GLU A 427 26.37 13.46 -22.06
N ASN A 428 25.33 14.30 -22.07
CA ASN A 428 24.29 14.28 -23.11
C ASN A 428 23.69 12.87 -23.29
N ARG A 429 23.88 12.26 -24.47
CA ARG A 429 23.40 10.89 -24.77
C ARG A 429 24.40 9.78 -24.41
N VAL A 430 25.54 10.10 -23.81
CA VAL A 430 26.59 9.12 -23.51
C VAL A 430 26.56 8.77 -22.02
N LEU A 431 26.48 7.48 -21.71
CA LEU A 431 26.65 6.94 -20.37
C LEU A 431 28.09 6.50 -20.17
N LEU A 432 28.75 7.01 -19.14
CA LEU A 432 30.08 6.58 -18.74
C LEU A 432 29.94 5.53 -17.64
N LEU A 433 30.43 4.33 -17.92
CA LEU A 433 30.40 3.14 -17.05
C LEU A 433 31.82 2.84 -16.52
N PRO A 434 31.96 2.27 -15.32
CA PRO A 434 33.24 2.09 -14.67
C PRO A 434 34.07 1.01 -15.38
N ALA A 435 35.36 1.26 -15.48
CA ALA A 435 36.34 0.32 -16.00
C ALA A 435 37.63 0.42 -15.19
N GLY A 436 38.40 -0.66 -15.13
CA GLY A 436 39.70 -0.67 -14.47
C GLY A 436 40.56 -1.84 -14.92
N PRO A 437 41.90 -1.73 -14.88
CA PRO A 437 42.81 -2.75 -15.42
C PRO A 437 42.69 -4.12 -14.73
N GLN A 438 42.22 -4.14 -13.48
CA GLN A 438 42.04 -5.33 -12.65
C GLN A 438 40.61 -5.90 -12.70
N PHE A 439 39.71 -5.32 -13.51
CA PHE A 439 38.34 -5.84 -13.60
C PHE A 439 38.35 -7.25 -14.20
N ARG A 440 37.71 -8.19 -13.50
CA ARG A 440 37.68 -9.60 -13.86
C ARG A 440 36.41 -9.93 -14.63
N LEU A 441 36.53 -10.90 -15.53
CA LEU A 441 35.46 -11.35 -16.40
C LEU A 441 34.22 -11.84 -15.64
N GLU A 442 34.42 -12.73 -14.65
CA GLU A 442 33.33 -13.32 -13.84
C GLU A 442 32.76 -12.40 -12.76
N ALA A 443 33.37 -11.23 -12.56
CA ALA A 443 33.00 -10.29 -11.51
C ALA A 443 32.70 -8.90 -12.10
N GLU A 444 33.66 -7.98 -12.07
CA GLU A 444 33.40 -6.56 -12.33
C GLU A 444 32.92 -6.31 -13.78
N ILE A 445 33.48 -7.02 -14.77
CA ILE A 445 33.05 -6.91 -16.18
C ILE A 445 31.62 -7.43 -16.32
N LYS A 446 31.34 -8.64 -15.84
CA LYS A 446 30.00 -9.24 -15.88
C LYS A 446 28.97 -8.36 -15.19
N ASN A 447 29.32 -7.73 -14.08
CA ASN A 447 28.42 -6.84 -13.34
C ASN A 447 27.99 -5.63 -14.18
N VAL A 448 28.95 -4.92 -14.79
CA VAL A 448 28.66 -3.79 -15.69
C VAL A 448 27.79 -4.24 -16.85
N VAL A 449 28.17 -5.32 -17.54
CA VAL A 449 27.44 -5.81 -18.71
C VAL A 449 26.03 -6.26 -18.34
N THR A 450 25.86 -6.95 -17.21
CA THR A 450 24.53 -7.41 -16.73
C THR A 450 23.63 -6.23 -16.42
N ALA A 451 24.12 -5.22 -15.69
CA ALA A 451 23.34 -4.04 -15.35
C ALA A 451 22.88 -3.28 -16.62
N VAL A 452 23.78 -3.12 -17.59
CA VAL A 452 23.44 -2.48 -18.87
C VAL A 452 22.46 -3.30 -19.68
N ALA A 453 22.72 -4.60 -19.87
CA ALA A 453 21.83 -5.48 -20.63
C ALA A 453 20.42 -5.47 -20.04
N LYS A 454 20.32 -5.61 -18.70
CA LYS A 454 19.04 -5.65 -17.97
C LYS A 454 18.22 -4.39 -18.19
N THR A 455 18.85 -3.24 -17.97
CA THR A 455 18.19 -1.94 -18.05
C THR A 455 17.86 -1.59 -19.50
N TYR A 456 18.77 -1.85 -20.45
CA TYR A 456 18.53 -1.60 -21.87
C TYR A 456 17.37 -2.43 -22.44
N HIS A 457 17.30 -3.72 -22.12
CA HIS A 457 16.19 -4.57 -22.56
C HIS A 457 14.85 -4.05 -22.03
N TYR A 458 14.78 -3.64 -20.76
CA TYR A 458 13.55 -3.09 -20.17
C TYR A 458 13.11 -1.80 -20.86
N TRP A 459 14.07 -0.91 -21.18
CA TRP A 459 13.78 0.30 -21.95
C TRP A 459 13.20 -0.03 -23.33
N LYS A 460 13.83 -0.96 -24.07
CA LYS A 460 13.42 -1.33 -25.43
C LYS A 460 12.05 -2.00 -25.48
N GLU A 461 11.78 -2.94 -24.57
CA GLU A 461 10.58 -3.77 -24.62
C GLU A 461 9.37 -3.14 -23.92
N HIS A 462 9.57 -2.30 -22.89
CA HIS A 462 8.47 -1.88 -22.01
C HIS A 462 8.25 -0.36 -21.91
N ILE A 463 9.28 0.46 -22.18
CA ILE A 463 9.16 1.92 -22.08
C ILE A 463 8.92 2.58 -23.45
N ARG A 464 9.51 2.05 -24.52
CA ARG A 464 9.40 2.62 -25.88
C ARG A 464 8.08 2.26 -26.62
N GLN A 465 7.12 1.59 -25.97
CA GLN A 465 5.83 1.22 -26.57
C GLN A 465 4.82 2.37 -26.58
#